data_AF-W1Y3G1-F1
#
_entry.id   AF-W1Y3G1-F1
#
_cell.length_a   1.000
_cell.length_b   1.000
_cell.length_c   1.000
_cell.angle_alpha   90.00
_cell.angle_beta   90.00
_cell.angle_gamma   90.00
#
_symmetry.space_group_name_H-M   'P 1'
#
loop_
_entity.id
_entity.type
_entity.pdbx_description
1 polymer ?
#
loop_
_entity_poly.entity_id
_entity_poly.type
_entity_poly.pdbx_seq_one_letter_code
_entity_poly.pdbx_strand_id
1 'polypeptide(L)' 'DFAFPYGANFAEVAVNTRTGEIRLDKFYALLDCGTPVNPELALGQIYGATLRAIGHSMSEEIIYNAEGHPLTRDLR' A
#
# COMPACT_ATOMS: atom_id res chain seq x y z
N ASP A 1 5.25 -21.66 -21.50
CA ASP A 1 4.09 -21.44 -20.62
C ASP A 1 4.36 -20.28 -19.68
N PHE A 2 3.53 -19.25 -19.73
CA PHE A 2 3.57 -18.12 -18.82
C PHE A 2 2.38 -18.19 -17.88
N ALA A 3 2.61 -17.90 -16.60
CA ALA A 3 1.56 -17.74 -15.60
C ALA A 3 1.61 -16.30 -15.10
N PHE A 4 0.57 -15.53 -15.42
CA PHE A 4 0.44 -14.13 -15.02
C PHE A 4 -0.55 -14.06 -13.86
N PRO A 5 -0.15 -13.58 -12.67
CA PRO A 5 -1.09 -13.26 -11.61
C PRO A 5 -1.83 -11.97 -11.94
N TYR A 6 -3.06 -11.86 -11.46
CA TYR A 6 -3.90 -10.67 -11.64
C TYR A 6 -4.40 -10.17 -10.29
N GLY A 7 -4.79 -8.90 -10.24
CA GLY A 7 -5.44 -8.36 -9.06
C GLY A 7 -6.21 -7.08 -9.35
N ALA A 8 -7.15 -6.77 -8.48
CA ALA A 8 -7.94 -5.55 -8.50
C ALA A 8 -8.02 -5.01 -7.07
N ASN A 9 -7.74 -3.71 -6.91
CA ASN A 9 -7.78 -3.03 -5.64
C ASN A 9 -8.77 -1.86 -5.70
N PHE A 10 -9.58 -1.70 -4.66
CA PHE A 10 -10.56 -0.63 -4.54
C PHE A 10 -10.40 0.06 -3.19
N ALA A 11 -10.41 1.39 -3.20
CA ALA A 11 -10.29 2.21 -2.00
C ALA A 11 -11.48 3.18 -1.91
N GLU A 12 -12.13 3.19 -0.75
CA GLU A 12 -13.13 4.19 -0.36
C GLU A 12 -12.44 5.18 0.57
N VAL A 13 -12.41 6.46 0.20
CA VAL A 13 -11.71 7.51 0.95
C VAL A 13 -12.63 8.70 1.21
N ALA A 14 -12.45 9.33 2.37
CA ALA A 14 -13.05 10.61 2.72
C ALA A 14 -11.98 11.70 2.76
N VAL A 15 -12.28 12.88 2.22
CA VAL A 15 -11.35 14.02 2.18
C VAL A 15 -11.98 15.24 2.84
N ASN A 16 -11.27 15.83 3.80
CA ASN A 16 -11.65 17.12 4.35
C ASN A 16 -11.23 18.23 3.38
N THR A 17 -12.21 18.86 2.72
CA THR A 17 -11.95 19.87 1.67
C THR A 17 -11.34 21.17 2.19
N ARG A 18 -11.32 21.40 3.51
CA ARG A 18 -10.70 22.59 4.12
C ARG A 18 -9.25 22.37 4.50
N THR A 19 -8.90 21.16 4.98
CA THR A 19 -7.56 20.83 5.49
C THR A 19 -6.73 19.97 4.54
N GLY A 20 -7.38 19.29 3.60
CA GLY A 20 -6.74 18.28 2.74
C GLY A 20 -6.52 16.93 3.41
N GLU A 21 -6.96 16.76 4.67
CA GLU A 21 -6.80 15.49 5.39
C GLU A 21 -7.59 14.36 4.71
N ILE A 22 -6.95 13.22 4.50
CA ILE A 22 -7.51 12.03 3.85
C ILE A 22 -7.66 10.92 4.88
N ARG A 23 -8.86 10.33 4.94
CA ARG A 23 -9.15 9.13 5.73
C ARG A 23 -9.51 7.99 4.79
N LEU A 24 -8.89 6.83 5.01
CA LEU A 24 -9.24 5.59 4.31
C LEU A 24 -10.36 4.87 5.07
N ASP A 25 -11.51 4.70 4.41
CA ASP A 25 -12.72 4.15 5.04
C ASP A 25 -12.81 2.65 4.80
N LYS A 26 -12.57 2.21 3.56
CA LYS A 26 -12.53 0.79 3.19
C LYS A 26 -11.47 0.54 2.12
N PHE A 27 -10.88 -0.65 2.15
CA PHE A 27 -9.99 -1.14 1.11
C PHE A 27 -10.32 -2.59 0.78
N TYR A 28 -10.45 -2.90 -0.51
CA TYR A 28 -10.68 -4.26 -1.01
C TYR A 28 -9.51 -4.65 -1.90
N ALA A 29 -8.82 -5.74 -1.56
CA ALA A 29 -7.76 -6.32 -2.36
C ALA A 29 -8.21 -7.70 -2.86
N LEU A 30 -8.35 -7.85 -4.18
CA LEU A 30 -8.66 -9.11 -4.83
C LEU A 30 -7.46 -9.53 -5.65
N LEU A 31 -6.89 -10.70 -5.36
CA LEU A 31 -5.72 -11.22 -6.06
C LEU A 31 -5.97 -12.66 -6.51
N ASP A 32 -5.61 -12.92 -7.77
CA ASP A 32 -5.58 -14.24 -8.38
C ASP A 32 -4.13 -14.62 -8.68
N CYS A 33 -3.62 -15.62 -7.95
CA CYS A 33 -2.30 -16.20 -8.15
C CYS A 33 -2.37 -17.65 -8.64
N GLY A 34 -3.52 -18.09 -9.15
CA GLY A 34 -3.83 -19.49 -9.40
C GLY A 34 -4.09 -20.23 -8.08
N THR A 35 -3.59 -21.47 -7.95
CA THR A 35 -3.77 -22.28 -6.74
C THR A 35 -2.74 -21.90 -5.68
N PRO A 36 -3.15 -21.32 -4.54
CA PRO A 36 -2.22 -21.00 -3.46
C PRO A 36 -1.65 -22.28 -2.86
N VAL A 37 -0.33 -22.35 -2.68
CA VAL A 37 0.32 -23.47 -1.98
C VAL A 37 -0.09 -23.50 -0.51
N ASN A 38 -0.14 -22.31 0.11
CA ASN A 38 -0.67 -22.11 1.46
C ASN A 38 -1.60 -20.87 1.44
N PRO A 39 -2.93 -21.06 1.50
CA PRO A 39 -3.88 -19.96 1.44
C PRO A 39 -3.73 -18.91 2.55
N GLU A 40 -3.36 -19.34 3.77
CA GLU A 40 -3.22 -18.44 4.92
C GLU A 40 -2.00 -17.53 4.77
N LEU A 41 -0.87 -18.09 4.35
CA LEU A 41 0.35 -17.30 4.09
C LEU A 41 0.17 -16.38 2.88
N ALA A 42 -0.52 -16.84 1.83
CA ALA A 42 -0.85 -16.00 0.68
C ALA A 42 -1.72 -14.81 1.10
N LEU A 43 -2.71 -15.03 1.97
CA LEU A 43 -3.52 -13.95 2.53
C LEU A 43 -2.68 -12.98 3.38
N GLY A 44 -1.73 -13.49 4.17
CA GLY A 44 -0.77 -12.65 4.90
C GLY A 44 0.06 -11.74 3.98
N GLN A 45 0.47 -12.23 2.80
CA GLN A 45 1.15 -11.40 1.80
C GLN A 45 0.23 -10.30 1.24
N ILE A 46 -1.04 -10.62 0.98
CA ILE A 46 -2.03 -9.62 0.53
C ILE A 46 -2.18 -8.50 1.56
N TYR A 47 -2.28 -8.83 2.84
CA TYR A 47 -2.36 -7.83 3.91
C TYR A 47 -1.08 -6.98 4.00
N GLY A 48 0.10 -7.61 4.01
CA GLY A 48 1.37 -6.90 4.09
C GLY A 48 1.58 -5.95 2.90
N ALA A 49 1.28 -6.41 1.69
CA ALA A 49 1.38 -5.58 0.48
C ALA A 49 0.38 -4.42 0.50
N THR A 50 -0.87 -4.68 0.93
CA THR A 50 -1.91 -3.66 1.03
C THR A 50 -1.54 -2.57 2.03
N LEU A 51 -1.12 -2.94 3.23
CA LEU A 51 -0.71 -1.98 4.27
C LEU A 51 0.51 -1.16 3.83
N ARG A 52 1.48 -1.78 3.16
CA ARG A 52 2.62 -1.05 2.59
C ARG A 52 2.18 -0.07 1.52
N ALA A 53 1.27 -0.45 0.62
CA ALA A 53 0.78 0.44 -0.42
C ALA A 53 0.01 1.64 0.16
N ILE A 54 -0.78 1.41 1.23
CA ILE A 54 -1.49 2.47 1.95
C ILE A 54 -0.49 3.42 2.60
N GLY A 55 0.49 2.90 3.35
CA GLY A 55 1.55 3.71 3.99
C GLY A 55 2.31 4.56 2.96
N HIS A 56 2.73 3.93 1.87
CA HIS A 56 3.44 4.61 0.79
C HIS A 56 2.62 5.71 0.13
N SER A 57 1.32 5.48 -0.07
CA SER A 57 0.45 6.45 -0.76
C SER A 57 0.03 7.62 0.12
N MET A 58 -0.02 7.43 1.45
CA MET A 58 -0.64 8.39 2.35
C MET A 58 0.33 9.06 3.33
N SER A 59 1.49 8.46 3.59
CA SER A 59 2.31 8.87 4.74
C SER A 59 3.82 8.88 4.47
N GLU A 60 4.33 7.94 3.67
CA GLU A 60 5.77 7.78 3.53
C GLU A 60 6.34 8.70 2.44
N GLU A 61 7.38 9.46 2.80
CA GLU A 61 8.20 10.22 1.86
C GLU A 61 9.66 10.22 2.33
N ILE A 62 10.59 10.00 1.40
CA ILE A 62 12.02 10.20 1.66
C ILE A 62 12.41 11.58 1.14
N ILE A 63 12.56 12.53 2.06
CA ILE A 63 12.93 13.91 1.73
C ILE A 63 14.45 14.03 1.74
N TYR A 64 15.02 14.59 0.68
CA TYR A 64 16.47 14.84 0.57
C TYR A 64 16.78 16.33 0.71
N ASN A 65 17.92 16.64 1.30
CA ASN A 65 18.46 18.00 1.31
C ASN A 65 19.23 18.32 0.01
N ALA A 66 19.72 19.55 -0.13
CA ALA A 66 20.42 20.01 -1.34
C ALA A 66 21.73 19.25 -1.63
N GLU A 67 22.34 18.65 -0.60
CA GLU A 67 23.56 17.85 -0.71
C GLU A 67 23.27 16.36 -0.98
N GLY A 68 22.00 15.96 -1.07
CA GLY A 68 21.58 14.58 -1.34
C GLY A 68 21.50 13.68 -0.11
N HIS A 69 21.51 14.23 1.11
CA HIS A 69 21.31 13.47 2.34
C HIS A 69 19.82 13.33 2.66
N PRO A 70 19.34 12.12 3.05
CA PRO A 70 17.96 11.93 3.48
C PRO A 70 17.72 12.57 4.84
N LEU A 71 16.68 13.39 4.93
CA LEU A 71 16.19 14.01 6.17
C LEU A 71 15.30 13.04 6.95
N THR A 72 14.40 12.31 6.28
CA THR A 72 13.50 11.30 6.88
C THR A 72 14.16 9.92 6.89
N ARG A 73 15.09 9.71 7.83
CA ARG A 73 15.96 8.51 7.91
C ARG A 73 15.59 7.51 9.01
N ASP A 74 14.69 7.89 9.89
CA ASP A 74 14.21 7.07 11.00
C ASP A 74 12.70 7.31 11.19
N LEU A 75 12.10 6.73 12.23
CA LEU A 75 10.65 6.80 12.47
C LEU A 75 10.20 8.06 13.22
N ARG A 76 11.10 9.02 13.47
CA ARG A 76 10.78 10.31 14.09
C ARG A 76 10.54 11.38 13.04
#